data_AF-A0A7X9BF76-F1
#
_entry.id   AF-A0A7X9BF76-F1
#
_cell.length_a   1.000
_cell.length_b   1.000
_cell.length_c   1.000
_cell.angle_alpha   90.00
_cell.angle_beta   90.00
_cell.angle_gamma   90.00
#
_symmetry.space_group_name_H-M   'P 1'
#
loop_
_entity.id
_entity.type
_entity.pdbx_description
1 polymer ?
#
loop_
_entity_poly.entity_id
_entity_poly.type
_entity_poly.pdbx_seq_one_letter_code
_entity_poly.pdbx_strand_id
1 'polypeptide(L)'
;MGKFLRVNTNTKSIVFEEAKEEYTMFGGRALIARLLNDEVDPKCDALGPDNKLIVCGGLLNGTSFPCTGRLSVGGKSPLTGGIKEANSGGTAGQMLARLDLKAIIVEDKPANNELFILKIAKDKADLLPADSYAGMNTYALTERLHEEFGAKVGLILIGVAGEREYRSASIQVTDMEGRPCRAAARGGLGAVMGSKGIKAIVLDATGPAPVEYADRAKFTTATKNFVAAAKQDPVGGQL
;
A
#
# COMPACT_ATOMS: atom_id res chain seq x y z
N MET A 1 -14.48 3.64 -1.83
CA MET A 1 -13.23 3.08 -2.38
C MET A 1 -13.55 2.43 -3.72
N GLY A 2 -13.73 3.27 -4.73
CA GLY A 2 -14.09 2.83 -6.08
C GLY A 2 -12.89 2.67 -7.00
N LYS A 3 -11.77 3.37 -6.74
CA LYS A 3 -10.76 3.61 -7.78
C LYS A 3 -9.49 2.79 -7.63
N PHE A 4 -8.88 2.43 -8.75
CA PHE A 4 -7.49 2.03 -8.84
C PHE A 4 -6.63 3.18 -9.36
N LEU A 5 -5.41 3.26 -8.85
CA LEU A 5 -4.35 4.08 -9.43
C LEU A 5 -3.35 3.14 -10.11
N ARG A 6 -3.30 3.15 -11.44
CA ARG A 6 -2.28 2.43 -12.20
C ARG A 6 -1.11 3.35 -12.52
N VAL A 7 0.09 2.84 -12.29
CA VAL A 7 1.35 3.56 -12.50
C VAL A 7 2.26 2.68 -13.32
N ASN A 8 2.53 3.06 -14.57
CA ASN A 8 3.52 2.40 -15.41
C ASN A 8 4.84 3.17 -15.33
N THR A 9 5.87 2.54 -14.76
CA THR A 9 7.13 3.23 -14.44
C THR A 9 8.07 3.38 -15.64
N ASN A 10 7.84 2.61 -16.71
CA ASN A 10 8.55 2.71 -17.97
C ASN A 10 8.12 3.97 -18.75
N THR A 11 6.82 4.07 -19.00
CA THR A 11 6.19 5.17 -19.75
C THR A 11 5.88 6.40 -18.90
N LYS A 12 5.98 6.26 -17.57
CA LYS A 12 5.61 7.27 -16.55
C LYS A 12 4.12 7.64 -16.60
N SER A 13 3.30 6.77 -17.17
CA SER A 13 1.84 6.94 -17.23
C SER A 13 1.22 6.71 -15.85
N ILE A 14 0.29 7.59 -15.46
CA ILE A 14 -0.45 7.54 -14.20
C ILE A 14 -1.94 7.69 -14.54
N VAL A 15 -2.74 6.65 -14.24
CA VAL A 15 -4.14 6.60 -14.61
C VAL A 15 -4.99 6.24 -13.40
N PHE A 16 -6.00 7.07 -13.12
CA PHE A 16 -7.09 6.71 -12.22
C PHE A 16 -8.16 6.01 -13.03
N GLU A 17 -8.53 4.79 -12.64
CA GLU A 17 -9.61 4.03 -13.25
C GLU A 17 -10.59 3.55 -12.18
N GLU A 18 -11.87 3.40 -12.56
CA GLU A 18 -12.84 2.76 -11.67
C GLU A 18 -12.56 1.26 -11.59
N ALA A 19 -12.58 0.72 -10.38
CA ALA A 19 -12.46 -0.71 -10.18
C ALA A 19 -13.67 -1.41 -10.79
N LYS A 20 -13.41 -2.47 -11.56
CA LYS A 20 -14.46 -3.30 -12.15
C LYS A 20 -15.40 -3.84 -11.06
N GLU A 21 -16.66 -4.05 -11.43
CA GLU A 21 -17.70 -4.54 -10.52
C GLU A 21 -17.31 -5.87 -9.84
N GLU A 22 -16.63 -6.76 -10.56
CA GLU A 22 -16.09 -8.02 -10.03
C GLU A 22 -15.12 -7.83 -8.85
N TYR A 23 -14.48 -6.66 -8.74
CA TYR A 23 -13.57 -6.32 -7.66
C TYR A 23 -14.24 -5.71 -6.44
N THR A 24 -15.54 -5.40 -6.50
CA THR A 24 -16.27 -4.66 -5.44
C THR A 24 -16.08 -5.29 -4.07
N MET A 25 -16.31 -6.61 -3.97
CA MET A 25 -16.25 -7.36 -2.72
C MET A 25 -14.83 -7.82 -2.33
N PHE A 26 -13.82 -7.53 -3.15
CA PHE A 26 -12.44 -7.89 -2.86
C PHE A 26 -11.68 -6.75 -2.15
N GLY A 27 -10.89 -7.10 -1.15
CA GLY A 27 -9.96 -6.20 -0.48
C GLY A 27 -8.76 -6.97 0.07
N GLY A 28 -7.69 -6.26 0.40
CA GLY A 28 -6.46 -6.84 0.93
C GLY A 28 -5.95 -8.04 0.11
N ARG A 29 -5.64 -9.15 0.79
CA ARG A 29 -5.15 -10.39 0.17
C ARG A 29 -6.01 -10.90 -0.98
N ALA A 30 -7.34 -10.87 -0.84
CA ALA A 30 -8.21 -11.45 -1.85
C ALA A 30 -8.17 -10.63 -3.14
N LEU A 31 -8.08 -9.30 -3.03
CA LEU A 31 -7.91 -8.42 -4.19
C LEU A 31 -6.56 -8.64 -4.87
N ILE A 32 -5.47 -8.74 -4.09
CA ILE A 32 -4.14 -9.05 -4.63
C ILE A 32 -4.16 -10.37 -5.40
N ALA A 33 -4.75 -11.43 -4.80
CA ALA A 33 -4.78 -12.73 -5.43
C ALA A 33 -5.56 -12.73 -6.75
N ARG A 34 -6.69 -12.02 -6.78
CA ARG A 34 -7.48 -11.88 -8.00
C ARG A 34 -6.73 -11.11 -9.08
N LEU A 35 -6.19 -9.93 -8.77
CA LEU A 35 -5.43 -9.11 -9.73
C LEU A 35 -4.20 -9.84 -10.27
N LEU A 36 -3.48 -10.60 -9.43
CA LEU A 36 -2.33 -11.39 -9.90
C LEU A 36 -2.77 -12.55 -10.81
N ASN A 37 -3.87 -13.21 -10.48
CA ASN A 37 -4.41 -14.28 -11.33
C ASN A 37 -4.87 -13.75 -12.70
N ASP A 38 -5.46 -12.56 -12.71
CA ASP A 38 -6.06 -12.00 -13.92
C ASP A 38 -5.04 -11.28 -14.81
N GLU A 39 -3.97 -10.73 -14.23
CA GLU A 39 -3.11 -9.77 -14.93
C GLU A 39 -1.60 -10.07 -14.90
N VAL A 40 -1.14 -11.12 -14.21
CA VAL A 40 0.29 -11.46 -14.11
C VAL A 40 0.54 -12.89 -14.61
N ASP A 41 1.43 -13.05 -15.58
CA ASP A 41 1.86 -14.38 -16.03
C ASP A 41 2.57 -15.10 -14.87
N PRO A 42 2.06 -16.25 -14.39
CA PRO A 42 2.70 -17.00 -13.32
C PRO A 42 4.12 -17.47 -13.66
N LYS A 43 4.55 -17.41 -14.92
CA LYS A 43 5.91 -17.74 -15.37
C LYS A 43 6.86 -16.54 -15.46
N CYS A 44 6.39 -15.31 -15.29
CA CYS A 44 7.23 -14.11 -15.42
C CYS A 44 8.37 -14.07 -14.39
N ASP A 45 9.43 -13.31 -14.66
CA ASP A 45 10.40 -13.00 -13.61
C ASP A 45 9.75 -12.14 -12.51
N ALA A 46 9.98 -12.47 -11.25
CA ALA A 46 9.45 -11.73 -10.11
C ALA A 46 10.05 -10.32 -9.97
N LEU A 47 11.24 -10.06 -10.53
CA LEU A 47 11.84 -8.72 -10.57
C LEU A 47 11.77 -8.09 -11.97
N GLY A 48 11.09 -8.77 -12.90
CA GLY A 48 10.87 -8.33 -14.28
C GLY A 48 9.70 -7.35 -14.44
N PRO A 49 9.51 -6.82 -15.66
CA PRO A 49 8.47 -5.83 -15.97
C PRO A 49 7.05 -6.37 -15.88
N ASP A 50 6.85 -7.67 -16.14
CA ASP A 50 5.51 -8.28 -16.17
C ASP A 50 4.95 -8.60 -14.77
N ASN A 51 5.78 -8.53 -13.72
CA ASN A 51 5.29 -8.62 -12.34
C ASN A 51 4.74 -7.26 -11.89
N LYS A 52 3.72 -7.28 -11.03
CA LYS A 52 3.08 -6.08 -10.49
C LYS A 52 3.36 -5.94 -9.00
N LEU A 53 3.56 -4.71 -8.54
CA LEU A 53 3.46 -4.37 -7.12
C LEU A 53 2.07 -3.79 -6.86
N ILE A 54 1.30 -4.47 -6.03
CA ILE A 54 -0.07 -4.08 -5.68
C ILE A 54 -0.10 -3.67 -4.22
N VAL A 55 -0.54 -2.46 -3.94
CA VAL A 55 -0.73 -1.91 -2.59
C VAL A 55 -2.21 -1.60 -2.41
N CYS A 56 -2.89 -2.27 -1.48
CA CYS A 56 -4.33 -2.11 -1.31
C CYS A 56 -4.77 -2.10 0.16
N GLY A 57 -5.91 -1.45 0.39
CA GLY A 57 -6.61 -1.48 1.68
C GLY A 57 -7.45 -2.75 1.86
N GLY A 58 -7.81 -3.05 3.11
CA GLY A 58 -8.88 -3.99 3.41
C GLY A 58 -10.25 -3.43 3.03
N LEU A 59 -11.25 -4.30 2.88
CA LEU A 59 -12.60 -3.92 2.46
C LEU A 59 -13.26 -2.88 3.39
N LEU A 60 -12.95 -2.94 4.69
CA LEU A 60 -13.50 -2.07 5.71
C LEU A 60 -12.61 -0.85 6.05
N ASN A 61 -11.54 -0.59 5.29
CA ASN A 61 -10.73 0.61 5.49
C ASN A 61 -11.58 1.88 5.33
N GLY A 62 -11.27 2.92 6.10
CA GLY A 62 -12.05 4.17 6.11
C GLY A 62 -13.34 4.12 6.94
N THR A 63 -13.82 2.92 7.31
CA THR A 63 -14.99 2.79 8.18
C THR A 63 -14.63 3.01 9.65
N SER A 64 -15.65 3.15 10.51
CA SER A 64 -15.47 3.21 11.96
C SER A 64 -15.27 1.85 12.63
N PHE A 65 -15.25 0.75 11.87
CA PHE A 65 -15.06 -0.58 12.45
C PHE A 65 -13.62 -0.73 12.97
N PRO A 66 -13.43 -1.24 14.20
CA PRO A 66 -12.12 -1.25 14.86
C PRO A 66 -11.12 -2.15 14.12
N CYS A 67 -9.83 -1.80 14.23
CA CYS A 67 -8.69 -2.58 13.72
C CYS A 67 -8.69 -2.82 12.19
N THR A 68 -9.48 -2.07 11.43
CA THR A 68 -9.63 -2.27 9.98
C THR A 68 -8.60 -1.55 9.13
N GLY A 69 -7.82 -0.60 9.66
CA GLY A 69 -6.83 0.19 8.91
C GLY A 69 -5.59 -0.57 8.42
N ARG A 70 -5.73 -1.84 8.04
CA ARG A 70 -4.65 -2.69 7.55
C ARG A 70 -4.33 -2.37 6.09
N LEU A 71 -3.06 -2.53 5.75
CA LEU A 71 -2.52 -2.44 4.39
C LEU A 71 -2.10 -3.85 3.96
N SER A 72 -2.38 -4.21 2.71
CA SER A 72 -1.81 -5.41 2.09
C SER A 72 -0.94 -4.99 0.91
N VAL A 73 0.26 -5.53 0.84
CA VAL A 73 1.15 -5.36 -0.31
C VAL A 73 1.36 -6.73 -0.96
N GLY A 74 1.35 -6.80 -2.28
CA GLY A 74 1.44 -8.06 -2.99
C GLY A 74 2.07 -7.99 -4.37
N GLY A 75 2.42 -9.17 -4.87
CA GLY A 75 3.12 -9.40 -6.13
C GLY A 75 3.58 -10.86 -6.23
N LYS A 76 4.17 -11.24 -7.37
CA LYS A 76 4.97 -12.47 -7.44
C LYS A 76 6.23 -12.29 -6.60
N SER A 77 6.52 -13.24 -5.72
CA SER A 77 7.60 -13.16 -4.76
C SER A 77 8.94 -13.55 -5.38
N PRO A 78 9.99 -12.71 -5.28
CA PRO A 78 11.33 -13.09 -5.69
C PRO A 78 12.00 -14.09 -4.73
N LEU A 79 11.46 -14.24 -3.51
CA LEU A 79 11.96 -15.20 -2.53
C LEU A 79 11.43 -16.62 -2.78
N THR A 80 10.14 -16.72 -3.12
CA THR A 80 9.43 -18.02 -3.16
C THR A 80 8.99 -18.43 -4.55
N GLY A 81 9.02 -17.52 -5.52
CA GLY A 81 8.56 -17.78 -6.90
C GLY A 81 7.05 -17.85 -7.08
N GLY A 82 6.26 -17.83 -6.00
CA GLY A 82 4.80 -17.87 -6.03
C GLY A 82 4.15 -16.53 -5.70
N ILE A 83 2.82 -16.56 -5.55
CA ILE A 83 2.05 -15.42 -5.06
C ILE A 83 2.46 -15.05 -3.63
N LYS A 84 2.55 -13.74 -3.35
CA LYS A 84 2.75 -13.24 -1.99
C LYS A 84 1.86 -12.04 -1.68
N GLU A 85 1.29 -12.08 -0.49
CA GLU A 85 0.78 -10.92 0.23
C GLU A 85 1.53 -10.76 1.56
N ALA A 86 1.85 -9.51 1.90
CA ALA A 86 2.40 -9.11 3.18
C ALA A 86 1.55 -7.98 3.78
N ASN A 87 1.07 -8.22 5.00
CA ASN A 87 0.18 -7.31 5.69
C ASN A 87 0.96 -6.35 6.59
N SER A 88 0.53 -5.10 6.66
CA SER A 88 1.06 -4.11 7.60
C SER A 88 -0.06 -3.34 8.29
N GLY A 89 0.22 -2.86 9.50
CA GLY A 89 -0.53 -1.76 10.11
C GLY A 89 0.02 -0.40 9.68
N GLY A 90 -0.26 0.62 10.48
CA GLY A 90 0.23 1.98 10.25
C GLY A 90 -0.85 2.88 9.67
N THR A 91 -0.43 4.01 9.11
CA THR A 91 -1.31 5.08 8.62
C THR A 91 -1.85 4.80 7.21
N ALA A 92 -1.05 4.15 6.36
CA ALA A 92 -1.30 4.05 4.93
C ALA A 92 -2.66 3.45 4.55
N GLY A 93 -3.11 2.40 5.25
CA GLY A 93 -4.38 1.74 4.93
C GLY A 93 -5.59 2.68 5.03
N GLN A 94 -5.62 3.54 6.07
CA GLN A 94 -6.68 4.54 6.23
C GLN A 94 -6.51 5.71 5.25
N MET A 95 -5.28 6.06 4.89
CA MET A 95 -5.01 7.13 3.93
C MET A 95 -5.41 6.75 2.51
N LEU A 96 -5.22 5.49 2.09
CA LEU A 96 -5.79 4.99 0.83
C LEU A 96 -7.31 5.16 0.78
N ALA A 97 -8.01 4.80 1.87
CA ALA A 97 -9.45 4.98 1.94
C ALA A 97 -9.87 6.46 1.87
N ARG A 98 -9.13 7.36 2.52
CA ARG A 98 -9.35 8.82 2.44
C ARG A 98 -9.11 9.40 1.05
N LEU A 99 -8.19 8.80 0.29
CA LEU A 99 -7.93 9.11 -1.11
C LEU A 99 -8.91 8.41 -2.08
N ASP A 100 -9.90 7.68 -1.56
CA ASP A 100 -10.85 6.85 -2.32
C ASP A 100 -10.19 5.77 -3.19
N LEU A 101 -8.97 5.35 -2.85
CA LEU A 101 -8.21 4.34 -3.56
C LEU A 101 -8.44 2.96 -2.96
N LYS A 102 -8.94 2.04 -3.78
CA LYS A 102 -9.00 0.61 -3.46
C LYS A 102 -7.62 -0.03 -3.58
N ALA A 103 -6.86 0.34 -4.62
CA ALA A 103 -5.50 -0.16 -4.85
C ALA A 103 -4.63 0.84 -5.62
N ILE A 104 -3.32 0.76 -5.39
CA ILE A 104 -2.27 1.30 -6.24
C ILE A 104 -1.61 0.09 -6.91
N ILE A 105 -1.49 0.12 -8.23
CA ILE A 105 -0.91 -0.96 -9.04
C ILE A 105 0.27 -0.37 -9.80
N VAL A 106 1.48 -0.81 -9.45
CA VAL A 106 2.71 -0.37 -10.12
C VAL A 106 3.17 -1.45 -11.08
N GLU A 107 3.39 -1.05 -12.32
CA GLU A 107 3.64 -1.91 -13.47
C GLU A 107 4.95 -1.53 -14.17
N ASP A 108 5.52 -2.50 -14.91
CA ASP A 108 6.72 -2.34 -15.74
C ASP A 108 7.99 -1.97 -14.95
N LYS A 109 9.13 -1.81 -15.59
CA LYS A 109 10.36 -1.28 -14.97
C LYS A 109 10.68 0.10 -15.56
N PRO A 110 11.29 1.00 -14.78
CA PRO A 110 11.77 2.28 -15.31
C PRO A 110 12.76 2.07 -16.46
N ALA A 111 12.59 2.81 -17.56
CA ALA A 111 13.37 2.61 -18.78
C ALA A 111 14.88 2.81 -18.58
N ASN A 112 15.28 3.70 -17.67
CA ASN A 112 16.69 4.06 -17.42
C ASN A 112 17.13 3.81 -15.98
N ASN A 113 16.58 2.79 -15.30
CA ASN A 113 16.82 2.52 -13.87
C ASN A 113 16.55 3.74 -12.97
N GLU A 114 15.61 4.59 -13.37
CA GLU A 114 15.21 5.78 -12.64
C GLU A 114 14.57 5.42 -11.30
N LEU A 115 14.82 6.25 -10.29
CA LEU A 115 14.25 6.11 -8.97
C LEU A 115 13.22 7.22 -8.75
N PHE A 116 12.05 6.87 -8.20
CA PHE A 116 10.91 7.77 -8.05
C PHE A 116 10.32 7.77 -6.63
N ILE A 117 9.74 8.92 -6.28
CA ILE A 117 8.72 9.05 -5.24
C ILE A 117 7.37 9.14 -5.94
N LEU A 118 6.46 8.21 -5.63
CA LEU A 118 5.07 8.30 -6.07
C LEU A 118 4.28 9.11 -5.03
N LYS A 119 4.02 10.38 -5.33
CA LYS A 119 3.21 11.25 -4.47
C LYS A 119 1.76 11.17 -4.90
N ILE A 120 0.86 10.93 -3.96
CA ILE A 120 -0.58 10.79 -4.20
C ILE A 120 -1.30 11.74 -3.25
N ALA A 121 -2.12 12.62 -3.83
CA ALA A 121 -3.03 13.50 -3.13
C ALA A 121 -4.45 13.29 -3.69
N LYS A 122 -5.42 14.06 -3.17
CA LYS A 122 -6.80 13.99 -3.68
C LYS A 122 -6.83 14.29 -5.18
N ASP A 123 -7.32 13.32 -5.96
CA ASP A 123 -7.49 13.39 -7.42
C ASP A 123 -6.21 13.73 -8.22
N LYS A 124 -5.02 13.57 -7.61
CA LYS A 124 -3.73 13.84 -8.26
C LYS A 124 -2.68 12.83 -7.82
N ALA A 125 -1.88 12.35 -8.76
CA ALA A 125 -0.69 11.58 -8.47
C ALA A 125 0.46 11.99 -9.40
N ASP A 126 1.68 12.05 -8.86
CA ASP A 126 2.88 12.48 -9.55
C ASP A 126 4.01 11.46 -9.29
N LEU A 127 4.81 11.15 -10.31
CA LEU A 127 6.09 10.45 -10.18
C LEU A 127 7.22 11.49 -10.16
N LEU A 128 7.80 11.70 -8.97
CA LEU A 128 8.87 12.67 -8.76
C LEU A 128 10.23 11.97 -8.80
N PRO A 129 11.27 12.55 -9.43
CA PRO A 129 12.63 12.02 -9.37
C PRO A 129 13.13 11.87 -7.92
N ALA A 130 13.86 10.80 -7.63
CA ALA A 130 14.25 10.44 -6.27
C ALA A 130 15.75 10.15 -6.08
N ASP A 131 16.61 10.58 -7.00
CA ASP A 131 18.06 10.31 -6.93
C ASP A 131 18.69 10.85 -5.64
N SER A 132 18.18 11.97 -5.11
CA SER A 132 18.62 12.56 -3.84
C SER A 132 18.33 11.68 -2.62
N TYR A 133 17.43 10.69 -2.75
CA TYR A 133 17.04 9.76 -1.69
C TYR A 133 17.73 8.40 -1.79
N ALA A 134 18.51 8.17 -2.86
CA ALA A 134 19.19 6.90 -3.09
C ALA A 134 20.14 6.56 -1.94
N GLY A 135 20.15 5.30 -1.52
CA GLY A 135 20.99 4.82 -0.43
C GLY A 135 20.55 5.22 0.98
N MET A 136 19.49 6.03 1.15
CA MET A 136 19.00 6.39 2.47
C MET A 136 18.34 5.18 3.18
N ASN A 137 18.67 5.02 4.47
CA ASN A 137 17.94 4.10 5.34
C ASN A 137 16.50 4.60 5.59
N THR A 138 15.64 3.73 6.10
CA THR A 138 14.20 4.02 6.21
C THR A 138 13.89 5.16 7.17
N TYR A 139 14.62 5.31 8.27
CA TYR A 139 14.39 6.37 9.26
C TYR A 139 14.81 7.74 8.72
N ALA A 140 16.03 7.85 8.18
CA ALA A 140 16.52 9.09 7.57
C ALA A 140 15.64 9.50 6.36
N LEU A 141 15.22 8.54 5.55
CA LEU A 141 14.30 8.78 4.44
C LEU A 141 12.95 9.32 4.93
N THR A 142 12.40 8.74 6.01
CA THR A 142 11.11 9.16 6.57
C THR A 142 11.18 10.60 7.08
N GLU A 143 12.21 10.93 7.85
CA GLU A 143 12.45 12.29 8.36
C GLU A 143 12.51 13.29 7.20
N ARG A 144 13.32 12.99 6.17
CA ARG A 144 13.45 13.85 5.00
C ARG A 144 12.14 14.03 4.24
N LEU A 145 11.36 12.95 4.04
CA LEU A 145 10.07 13.02 3.35
C LEU A 145 9.03 13.79 4.16
N HIS A 146 9.08 13.74 5.50
CA HIS A 146 8.22 14.55 6.36
C HIS A 146 8.59 16.03 6.39
N GLU A 147 9.88 16.36 6.28
CA GLU A 147 10.34 17.74 6.07
C GLU A 147 9.82 18.30 4.73
N GLU A 148 9.91 17.51 3.65
CA GLU A 148 9.59 17.98 2.29
C GLU A 148 8.09 18.00 2.00
N PHE A 149 7.35 16.96 2.42
CA PHE A 149 5.93 16.79 2.08
C PHE A 149 4.99 17.07 3.27
N GLY A 150 5.54 17.33 4.45
CA GLY A 150 4.82 17.66 5.68
C GLY A 150 4.58 16.46 6.60
N ALA A 151 4.61 16.69 7.91
CA ALA A 151 4.56 15.64 8.94
C ALA A 151 3.27 14.78 9.00
N LYS A 152 2.23 15.15 8.25
CA LYS A 152 0.94 14.44 8.25
C LYS A 152 0.78 13.42 7.13
N VAL A 153 1.74 13.33 6.20
CA VAL A 153 1.68 12.36 5.11
C VAL A 153 1.97 10.95 5.61
N GLY A 154 1.29 9.97 5.03
CA GLY A 154 1.59 8.55 5.22
C GLY A 154 2.68 8.13 4.26
N LEU A 155 3.62 7.32 4.73
CA LEU A 155 4.72 6.86 3.89
C LEU A 155 4.71 5.35 3.81
N ILE A 156 4.92 4.84 2.59
CA ILE A 156 5.22 3.45 2.29
C ILE A 156 6.58 3.48 1.57
N LEU A 157 7.63 2.90 2.13
CA LEU A 157 8.99 3.11 1.63
C LEU A 157 9.88 1.88 1.75
N ILE A 158 10.94 1.88 0.95
CA ILE A 158 12.02 0.90 1.01
C ILE A 158 13.33 1.54 1.46
N GLY A 159 14.14 0.76 2.17
CA GLY A 159 15.55 1.09 2.41
C GLY A 159 16.46 0.51 1.32
N VAL A 160 17.76 0.58 1.58
CA VAL A 160 18.82 0.09 0.68
C VAL A 160 18.62 -1.37 0.25
N ALA A 161 18.08 -2.22 1.12
CA ALA A 161 17.82 -3.63 0.78
C ALA A 161 16.79 -3.78 -0.35
N GLY A 162 15.78 -2.90 -0.41
CA GLY A 162 14.80 -2.88 -1.49
C GLY A 162 15.40 -2.34 -2.78
N GLU A 163 16.17 -1.24 -2.70
CA GLU A 163 16.88 -0.67 -3.85
C GLU A 163 17.84 -1.67 -4.50
N ARG A 164 18.53 -2.48 -3.68
CA ARG A 164 19.42 -3.55 -4.16
C ARG A 164 18.71 -4.86 -4.50
N GLU A 165 17.38 -4.84 -4.54
CA GLU A 165 16.54 -5.98 -4.90
C GLU A 165 16.81 -7.26 -4.08
N TYR A 166 17.21 -7.15 -2.80
CA TYR A 166 17.45 -8.32 -1.96
C TYR A 166 16.16 -9.10 -1.71
N ARG A 167 16.18 -10.42 -1.94
CA ARG A 167 14.99 -11.29 -1.89
C ARG A 167 14.27 -11.31 -0.53
N SER A 168 14.91 -10.87 0.55
CA SER A 168 14.30 -10.72 1.88
C SER A 168 13.86 -9.30 2.23
N ALA A 169 13.97 -8.34 1.30
CA ALA A 169 13.65 -6.93 1.54
C ALA A 169 12.17 -6.72 1.88
N SER A 170 11.95 -5.99 2.96
CA SER A 170 10.64 -5.54 3.45
C SER A 170 10.25 -4.17 2.88
N ILE A 171 8.97 -3.85 2.94
CA ILE A 171 8.45 -2.49 2.79
C ILE A 171 8.06 -1.96 4.17
N GLN A 172 8.48 -0.75 4.51
CA GLN A 172 8.15 -0.07 5.76
C GLN A 172 7.00 0.91 5.54
N VAL A 173 6.20 1.09 6.58
CA VAL A 173 5.01 1.94 6.62
C VAL A 173 5.06 2.75 7.91
N THR A 174 4.70 4.03 7.85
CA THR A 174 4.67 4.88 9.04
C THR A 174 3.55 4.49 10.01
N ASP A 175 3.83 4.55 11.31
CA ASP A 175 2.82 4.49 12.36
C ASP A 175 2.19 5.87 12.62
N MET A 176 1.33 5.95 13.63
CA MET A 176 0.63 7.19 14.01
C MET A 176 1.57 8.27 14.57
N GLU A 177 2.79 7.90 14.98
CA GLU A 177 3.84 8.81 15.44
C GLU A 177 4.81 9.17 14.29
N GLY A 178 4.52 8.74 13.07
CA GLY A 178 5.34 9.03 11.89
C GLY A 178 6.57 8.13 11.76
N ARG A 179 6.74 7.08 12.56
CA ARG A 179 7.93 6.21 12.52
C ARG A 179 7.75 5.07 11.51
N PRO A 180 8.75 4.74 10.67
CA PRO A 180 8.68 3.65 9.69
C PRO A 180 8.89 2.28 10.35
N CYS A 181 8.09 1.94 11.36
CA CYS A 181 8.24 0.74 12.19
C CYS A 181 7.19 -0.35 11.91
N ARG A 182 6.23 -0.09 11.01
CA ARG A 182 5.26 -1.09 10.56
C ARG A 182 5.75 -1.68 9.25
N ALA A 183 5.72 -3.00 9.12
CA ALA A 183 6.39 -3.67 8.02
C ALA A 183 5.48 -4.64 7.27
N ALA A 184 5.43 -4.51 5.95
CA ALA A 184 5.12 -5.61 5.03
C ALA A 184 6.41 -6.43 4.86
N ALA A 185 6.66 -7.32 5.81
CA ALA A 185 8.02 -7.79 6.13
C ALA A 185 8.56 -8.94 5.27
N ARG A 186 7.70 -9.80 4.71
CA ARG A 186 8.12 -11.12 4.20
C ARG A 186 7.85 -11.29 2.70
N GLY A 187 8.67 -12.14 2.08
CA GLY A 187 8.48 -12.59 0.70
C GLY A 187 9.08 -11.67 -0.36
N GLY A 188 9.91 -10.70 0.03
CA GLY A 188 10.73 -9.92 -0.89
C GLY A 188 9.99 -8.84 -1.67
N LEU A 189 8.83 -8.38 -1.18
CA LEU A 189 8.06 -7.33 -1.87
C LEU A 189 8.79 -5.98 -1.88
N GLY A 190 9.72 -5.74 -0.93
CA GLY A 190 10.59 -4.56 -1.00
C GLY A 190 11.53 -4.59 -2.20
N ALA A 191 11.98 -5.78 -2.63
CA ALA A 191 12.76 -5.92 -3.86
C ALA A 191 11.88 -5.71 -5.10
N VAL A 192 10.64 -6.18 -5.08
CA VAL A 192 9.68 -5.88 -6.16
C VAL A 192 9.49 -4.37 -6.28
N MET A 193 9.23 -3.67 -5.17
CA MET A 193 9.09 -2.20 -5.17
C MET A 193 10.34 -1.48 -5.69
N GLY A 194 11.54 -1.94 -5.29
CA GLY A 194 12.80 -1.43 -5.84
C GLY A 194 12.97 -1.68 -7.33
N SER A 195 12.58 -2.87 -7.83
CA SER A 195 12.64 -3.20 -9.27
C SER A 195 11.72 -2.34 -10.12
N LYS A 196 10.67 -1.78 -9.53
CA LYS A 196 9.75 -0.82 -10.15
C LYS A 196 10.28 0.62 -10.06
N GLY A 197 11.48 0.84 -9.52
CA GLY A 197 12.05 2.17 -9.34
C GLY A 197 11.30 3.02 -8.33
N ILE A 198 10.49 2.45 -7.43
CA ILE A 198 9.76 3.25 -6.42
C ILE A 198 10.52 3.22 -5.09
N LYS A 199 11.06 4.36 -4.68
CA LYS A 199 11.74 4.54 -3.37
C LYS A 199 10.74 4.72 -2.24
N ALA A 200 9.68 5.50 -2.49
CA ALA A 200 8.57 5.66 -1.57
C ALA A 200 7.27 6.01 -2.30
N ILE A 201 6.15 5.70 -1.64
CA ILE A 201 4.82 6.21 -1.94
C ILE A 201 4.44 7.17 -0.80
N VAL A 202 4.16 8.42 -1.16
CA VAL A 202 3.74 9.48 -0.23
C VAL A 202 2.24 9.66 -0.38
N LEU A 203 1.49 9.40 0.69
CA LEU A 203 0.04 9.55 0.73
C LEU A 203 -0.31 10.85 1.48
N ASP A 204 -0.76 11.86 0.74
CA ASP A 204 -1.24 13.14 1.27
C ASP A 204 -2.77 13.14 1.28
N ALA A 205 -3.33 12.52 2.31
CA ALA A 205 -4.76 12.33 2.46
C ALA A 205 -5.35 13.36 3.43
N THR A 206 -6.28 14.18 2.93
CA THR A 206 -7.03 15.15 3.73
C THR A 206 -8.51 14.76 3.84
N GLY A 207 -9.15 15.13 4.96
CA GLY A 207 -10.56 14.85 5.19
C GLY A 207 -10.90 13.40 5.55
N PRO A 208 -12.20 13.10 5.74
CA PRO A 208 -12.69 11.74 6.00
C PRO A 208 -12.72 10.89 4.72
N ALA A 209 -12.72 9.57 4.88
CA ALA A 209 -12.93 8.67 3.75
C ALA A 209 -14.36 8.76 3.22
N PRO A 210 -14.57 8.78 1.89
CA PRO A 210 -15.89 8.78 1.27
C PRO A 210 -16.47 7.35 1.30
N VAL A 211 -16.77 6.87 2.50
CA VAL A 211 -17.37 5.55 2.70
C VAL A 211 -18.88 5.65 2.51
N GLU A 212 -19.39 4.85 1.59
CA GLU A 212 -20.82 4.60 1.44
C GLU A 212 -21.24 3.37 2.24
N TYR A 213 -22.31 3.52 3.02
CA TYR A 213 -22.87 2.44 3.84
C TYR A 213 -24.18 1.99 3.22
N ALA A 214 -24.33 0.68 2.99
CA ALA A 214 -25.62 0.11 2.60
C ALA A 214 -26.69 0.31 3.69
N ASP A 215 -26.31 0.15 4.96
CA ASP A 215 -27.14 0.48 6.13
C ASP A 215 -26.24 0.98 7.27
N ARG A 216 -26.25 2.29 7.48
CA ARG A 216 -25.41 2.95 8.49
C ARG A 216 -25.83 2.63 9.92
N ALA A 217 -27.13 2.45 10.18
CA ALA A 217 -27.63 2.19 11.52
C ALA A 217 -27.25 0.77 11.98
N LYS A 218 -27.44 -0.22 11.09
CA LYS A 218 -27.04 -1.60 11.33
C LYS A 218 -25.53 -1.73 11.47
N PHE A 219 -24.75 -1.06 10.61
CA PHE A 219 -23.29 -1.06 10.71
C PHE A 219 -22.80 -0.50 12.05
N THR A 220 -23.37 0.63 12.48
CA THR A 220 -23.02 1.26 13.75
C THR A 220 -23.36 0.36 14.93
N THR A 221 -24.52 -0.29 14.90
CA THR A 221 -24.95 -1.25 15.94
C THR A 221 -24.01 -2.46 15.99
N ALA A 222 -23.68 -3.06 14.84
CA ALA A 222 -22.74 -4.16 14.76
C ALA A 222 -21.34 -3.78 15.29
N THR A 223 -20.87 -2.58 14.95
CA THR A 223 -19.60 -2.04 15.44
C THR A 223 -19.60 -1.92 16.97
N LYS A 224 -20.66 -1.36 17.55
CA LYS A 224 -20.78 -1.23 19.01
C LYS A 224 -20.77 -2.59 19.71
N ASN A 225 -21.52 -3.56 19.18
CA ASN A 225 -21.58 -4.91 19.74
C ASN A 225 -20.20 -5.58 19.69
N PHE A 226 -19.49 -5.47 18.56
CA PHE A 226 -18.14 -6.00 18.43
C PHE A 226 -17.17 -5.36 19.42
N VAL A 227 -17.17 -4.02 19.55
CA VAL A 227 -16.31 -3.32 20.50
C VAL A 227 -16.61 -3.73 21.94
N ALA A 228 -17.88 -3.89 22.30
CA ALA A 228 -18.27 -4.35 23.64
C ALA A 228 -17.73 -5.76 23.92
N ALA A 229 -17.88 -6.69 22.97
CA ALA A 229 -17.35 -8.04 23.09
C ALA A 229 -15.81 -8.04 23.18
N ALA A 230 -15.12 -7.26 22.34
CA ALA A 230 -13.66 -7.18 22.34
C ALA A 230 -13.10 -6.64 23.67
N LYS A 231 -13.80 -5.70 24.33
CA LYS A 231 -13.41 -5.18 25.64
C LYS A 231 -13.65 -6.17 26.79
N GLN A 232 -14.59 -7.09 26.64
CA GLN A 232 -14.88 -8.14 27.61
C GLN A 232 -13.94 -9.34 27.46
N ASP A 233 -13.19 -9.42 26.35
CA ASP A 233 -12.24 -10.48 26.13
C ASP A 233 -11.11 -10.42 27.17
N PRO A 234 -10.80 -11.54 27.85
CA PRO A 234 -9.83 -11.56 28.95
C PRO A 234 -8.40 -11.25 28.52
N VAL A 235 -8.09 -11.31 27.21
CA VAL A 235 -6.77 -11.01 26.66
C VAL A 235 -6.80 -9.66 25.93
N GLY A 236 -7.68 -9.53 24.94
CA GLY A 236 -7.79 -8.35 24.07
C GLY A 236 -8.34 -7.11 24.77
N GLY A 237 -9.15 -7.28 25.82
CA GLY A 237 -9.73 -6.17 26.58
C GLY A 237 -8.77 -5.52 27.59
N GLN A 238 -7.61 -6.12 27.83
CA GLN A 238 -6.60 -5.64 28.78
C GLN A 238 -5.43 -4.87 28.12
N LEU A 239 -5.38 -4.84 26.78
CA LEU A 239 -4.35 -4.17 25.96
C LEU A 239 -4.76 -2.74 25.58
#